data_AF-A0A1F6PZS7-F1
#
_entry.id   AF-A0A1F6PZS7-F1
#
_cell.length_a   1.000
_cell.length_b   1.000
_cell.length_c   1.000
_cell.angle_alpha   90.00
_cell.angle_beta   90.00
_cell.angle_gamma   90.00
#
_symmetry.space_group_name_H-M   'P 1'
#
loop_
_entity.id
_entity.type
_entity.pdbx_description
1 polymer ?
#
loop_
_entity_poly.entity_id
_entity_poly.type
_entity_poly.pdbx_seq_one_letter_code
_entity_poly.pdbx_strand_id
1 'polypeptide(L)'
;MIRDIILNLNQISTFDNLFVERLLRFQKHCERNNCSIALCGANHDVLCIFYLLKLDKYFEFYENEDEALLRENRLVKRRLKVV
;
A
#
# COMPACT_ATOMS: atom_id res chain seq x y z
N MET A 1 13.76 14.95 3.04
CA MET A 1 13.81 13.82 2.08
C MET A 1 13.12 12.66 2.78
N ILE A 2 11.86 12.38 2.43
CA ILE A 2 11.12 11.27 3.02
C ILE A 2 11.73 9.99 2.44
N ARG A 3 12.15 9.06 3.31
CA ARG A 3 12.59 7.73 2.87
C ARG A 3 11.34 6.89 2.74
N ASP A 4 11.08 6.34 1.57
CA ASP A 4 9.96 5.44 1.37
C ASP A 4 10.46 4.00 1.47
N ILE A 5 9.76 3.19 2.27
CA ILE A 5 9.91 1.75 2.26
C ILE A 5 8.84 1.21 1.32
N ILE A 6 9.28 0.57 0.24
CA ILE A 6 8.38 -0.09 -0.71
C ILE A 6 8.26 -1.55 -0.29
N LEU A 7 7.03 -2.02 -0.03
CA LEU A 7 6.74 -3.42 0.21
C LEU A 7 6.03 -4.00 -1.01
N ASN A 8 6.66 -5.00 -1.62
CA ASN A 8 6.08 -5.76 -2.71
C ASN A 8 5.24 -6.92 -2.19
N LEU A 9 3.97 -6.95 -2.58
CA LEU A 9 2.96 -7.92 -2.15
C LEU A 9 2.59 -8.89 -3.27
N ASN A 10 3.32 -8.95 -4.39
CA ASN A 10 3.04 -9.82 -5.55
C ASN A 10 2.92 -11.31 -5.20
N GLN A 11 3.60 -11.76 -4.15
CA GLN A 11 3.57 -13.15 -3.69
C GLN A 11 2.55 -13.40 -2.56
N ILE A 12 1.83 -12.37 -2.13
CA ILE A 12 0.81 -12.49 -1.08
C ILE A 12 -0.55 -12.69 -1.74
N SER A 13 -1.11 -13.89 -1.58
CA SER A 13 -2.46 -14.20 -2.02
C SER A 13 -3.52 -13.95 -0.94
N THR A 14 -3.14 -14.12 0.33
CA THR A 14 -4.03 -13.99 1.50
C THR A 14 -3.23 -13.49 2.69
N PHE A 15 -3.89 -12.84 3.65
CA PHE A 15 -3.29 -12.43 4.91
C PHE A 15 -4.30 -12.53 6.05
N ASP A 16 -3.81 -12.58 7.29
CA ASP A 16 -4.62 -12.59 8.49
C ASP A 16 -4.72 -11.21 9.15
N ASN A 17 -5.49 -11.12 10.23
CA ASN A 17 -5.61 -9.89 11.02
C ASN A 17 -4.28 -9.45 11.65
N LEU A 18 -3.41 -10.40 12.00
CA LEU A 18 -2.11 -10.12 12.61
C LEU A 18 -1.17 -9.42 11.63
N PHE A 19 -1.19 -9.81 10.35
CA PHE A 19 -0.46 -9.12 9.30
C PHE A 19 -0.88 -7.64 9.20
N VAL A 20 -2.18 -7.36 9.14
CA VAL A 20 -2.70 -5.99 9.07
C VAL A 20 -2.30 -5.18 10.29
N GLU A 21 -2.39 -5.77 11.49
CA GLU A 21 -2.00 -5.10 12.72
C GLU A 21 -0.50 -4.74 12.72
N ARG A 22 0.35 -5.67 12.30
CA ARG A 22 1.80 -5.44 12.17
C ARG A 22 2.11 -4.37 11.14
N LEU A 23 1.41 -4.37 10.01
CA LEU A 23 1.58 -3.38 8.96
C LEU A 23 1.23 -1.97 9.44
N LEU A 24 0.12 -1.81 10.17
CA LEU A 24 -0.28 -0.54 10.78
C LEU A 24 0.70 -0.07 11.87
N ARG A 25 1.21 -0.99 12.70
CA ARG A 25 2.25 -0.66 13.69
C ARG A 25 3.53 -0.21 13.01
N PHE A 26 3.91 -0.85 11.89
CA PHE A 26 5.08 -0.47 11.12
C PHE A 26 4.91 0.92 10.49
N GLN A 27 3.74 1.23 9.93
CA GLN A 27 3.43 2.57 9.41
C GLN A 27 3.56 3.65 10.48
N LYS A 28 2.98 3.43 11.67
CA LYS A 28 3.12 4.36 12.80
C LYS A 28 4.57 4.55 13.24
N HIS A 29 5.38 3.50 13.15
CA HIS A 29 6.81 3.58 13.42
C HIS A 29 7.52 4.42 12.34
N CYS A 30 7.21 4.21 11.06
CA CYS A 30 7.77 5.00 9.96
C CYS A 30 7.41 6.49 10.07
N GLU A 31 6.15 6.82 10.36
CA GLU A 31 5.69 8.20 10.53
C GLU A 31 6.49 8.96 11.60
N ARG A 32 6.76 8.32 12.74
CA ARG A 32 7.59 8.89 13.82
C ARG A 32 9.05 9.13 13.41
N ASN A 33 9.51 8.45 12.36
CA ASN A 33 10.87 8.53 11.84
C ASN A 33 10.95 9.29 10.50
N ASN A 34 9.91 10.05 10.11
CA ASN A 34 9.83 10.77 8.83
C ASN A 34 10.01 9.85 7.61
N CYS A 35 9.41 8.67 7.68
CA CYS A 35 9.39 7.63 6.65
C CYS A 35 7.94 7.28 6.31
N SER A 36 7.69 6.80 5.10
CA SER A 36 6.39 6.28 4.67
C SER A 36 6.52 4.88 4.09
N ILE A 37 5.42 4.12 4.15
CA ILE A 37 5.33 2.82 3.50
C ILE A 37 4.47 2.95 2.25
N ALA A 38 5.02 2.52 1.12
CA ALA A 38 4.29 2.30 -0.13
C ALA A 38 4.10 0.80 -0.33
N LEU A 39 2.90 0.41 -0.76
CA LEU A 39 2.54 -0.98 -1.03
C LEU A 39 2.38 -1.16 -2.54
N CYS A 40 2.97 -2.20 -3.11
CA CYS A 40 2.85 -2.48 -4.54
C CYS A 40 2.63 -3.96 -4.83
N GLY A 41 2.16 -4.29 -6.04
CA GLY A 41 1.99 -5.68 -6.46
C GLY A 41 0.89 -6.44 -5.73
N ALA A 42 0.01 -5.78 -4.99
CA ALA A 42 -1.13 -6.45 -4.40
C ALA A 42 -2.09 -6.92 -5.51
N ASN A 43 -2.48 -8.19 -5.47
CA ASN A 43 -3.51 -8.70 -6.38
C ASN A 43 -4.88 -8.05 -6.07
N HIS A 44 -5.85 -8.26 -6.96
CA HIS A 44 -7.17 -7.64 -6.85
C HIS A 44 -7.88 -7.96 -5.52
N ASP A 45 -7.84 -9.20 -5.06
CA ASP A 45 -8.54 -9.62 -3.85
C ASP A 45 -7.91 -8.99 -2.59
N VAL A 46 -6.58 -8.97 -2.51
CA VAL A 46 -5.82 -8.30 -1.44
C VAL A 46 -6.13 -6.80 -1.44
N LEU A 47 -6.14 -6.15 -2.62
CA LEU A 47 -6.50 -4.73 -2.75
C LEU A 47 -7.93 -4.48 -2.28
N CYS A 48 -8.90 -5.32 -2.66
CA CYS A 48 -10.28 -5.21 -2.21
C CYS A 48 -10.39 -5.27 -0.68
N ILE A 49 -9.69 -6.22 -0.04
CA ILE A 49 -9.69 -6.32 1.43
C ILE A 49 -9.07 -5.06 2.05
N PHE A 50 -7.96 -4.56 1.51
CA PHE A 50 -7.34 -3.33 2.00
C PHE A 50 -8.27 -2.11 1.89
N TYR A 51 -9.01 -1.97 0.79
CA TYR A 51 -10.00 -0.91 0.63
C TYR A 51 -11.19 -1.07 1.58
N LEU A 52 -11.69 -2.30 1.77
CA LEU A 52 -12.75 -2.58 2.74
C LEU A 52 -12.32 -2.18 4.17
N LEU A 53 -11.08 -2.46 4.52
CA LEU A 53 -10.46 -2.07 5.79
C LEU A 53 -10.05 -0.59 5.84
N LYS A 54 -10.27 0.19 4.76
CA LYS A 54 -9.88 1.61 4.61
C LYS A 54 -8.40 1.86 4.85
N LEU A 55 -7.55 0.90 4.47
CA LEU A 55 -6.10 1.01 4.60
C LEU A 55 -5.48 2.01 3.60
N ASP A 56 -6.22 2.40 2.57
CA ASP A 56 -5.88 3.47 1.62
C ASP A 56 -5.78 4.86 2.24
N LYS A 57 -6.17 5.02 3.51
CA LYS A 57 -5.91 6.23 4.29
C LYS A 57 -4.52 6.27 4.92
N TYR A 58 -3.86 5.12 5.02
CA TYR A 58 -2.58 4.97 5.72
C TYR A 58 -1.43 4.62 4.77
N PHE A 59 -1.73 4.01 3.62
CA PHE A 59 -0.75 3.53 2.67
C PHE A 59 -1.04 4.04 1.27
N GLU A 60 0.04 4.34 0.54
CA GLU A 60 -0.03 4.53 -0.91
C GLU A 60 0.05 3.17 -1.61
N PHE A 61 -0.87 2.93 -2.55
CA PHE A 61 -0.92 1.70 -3.33
C PHE A 61 -0.46 1.95 -4.76
N TYR A 62 0.43 1.10 -5.27
CA TYR A 62 0.97 1.14 -6.62
C TYR A 62 0.77 -0.20 -7.33
N GLU A 63 0.72 -0.21 -8.66
CA GLU A 63 0.51 -1.45 -9.42
C GLU A 63 1.75 -2.36 -9.33
N ASN A 64 2.95 -1.78 -9.34
CA ASN A 64 4.23 -2.48 -9.30
C ASN A 64 5.33 -1.63 -8.63
N GLU A 65 6.52 -2.22 -8.45
CA GLU A 65 7.68 -1.55 -7.82
C GLU A 65 8.14 -0.32 -8.61
N ASP A 66 8.17 -0.39 -9.95
CA ASP A 66 8.61 0.72 -10.80
C ASP A 66 7.71 1.95 -10.60
N GLU A 67 6.39 1.77 -10.57
CA GLU A 67 5.44 2.84 -10.28
C GLU A 67 5.64 3.43 -8.88
N ALA A 68 5.94 2.59 -7.88
CA ALA A 68 6.21 3.06 -6.52
C ALA A 68 7.51 3.87 -6.43
N LEU A 69 8.57 3.45 -7.12
CA LEU A 69 9.85 4.16 -7.19
C LEU A 69 9.73 5.52 -7.88
N LEU A 70 8.92 5.58 -8.95
CA LEU A 70 8.67 6.80 -9.72
C LEU A 70 7.54 7.67 -9.13
N ARG A 71 6.83 7.17 -8.11
CA ARG A 71 5.62 7.78 -7.52
C ARG A 71 4.52 8.09 -8.56
N GLU A 72 4.40 7.24 -9.58
CA GLU A 72 3.36 7.35 -10.61
C GLU A 72 2.13 6.52 -10.22
N ASN A 73 1.21 7.08 -9.44
CA ASN A 73 0.05 6.32 -8.97
C ASN A 73 -1.06 6.18 -10.03
N ARG A 74 -0.96 5.14 -10.88
CA ARG A 74 -1.94 4.86 -11.94
C ARG A 74 -3.20 4.16 -11.40
N LEU A 75 -3.11 3.49 -10.25
CA LEU A 75 -4.25 2.87 -9.58
C LEU A 75 -5.30 3.91 -9.15
N VAL A 76 -4.87 5.05 -8.59
CA VAL A 76 -5.77 6.15 -8.23
C VAL A 76 -6.47 6.73 -9.47
N LYS A 77 -5.77 6.83 -10.60
CA LYS A 77 -6.35 7.32 -11.87
C LYS A 77 -7.46 6.41 -12.41
N ARG A 78 -7.44 5.11 -12.11
CA ARG A 78 -8.51 4.17 -12.49
C ARG A 78 -9.79 4.37 -11.66
N ARG A 79 -9.69 4.71 -10.37
CA ARG A 79 -10.85 4.95 -9.49
C ARG A 79 -11.67 6.19 -9.92
N LEU A 80 -11.00 7.22 -10.45
CA LEU A 80 -11.67 8.45 -10.92
C LEU A 80 -12.42 8.31 -12.25
N LYS A 81 -12.24 7.21 -12.99
CA LYS A 81 -12.95 6.99 -14.27
C LYS A 81 -14.29 6.26 -14.12
N VAL A 82 -14.65 5.84 -12.91
CA VAL A 82 -15.85 5.03 -12.64
C VAL A 82 -16.92 5.84 -11.88
N VAL A 83 -16.79 7.18 -11.85
CA VAL A 83 -17.80 8.11 -11.32
C VAL A 83 -18.27 9.03 -12.42
#